data_AF-W2WHA1-F1
#
_entry.id   AF-W2WHA1-F1
#
_cell.length_a   1.000
_cell.length_b   1.000
_cell.length_c   1.000
_cell.angle_alpha   90.00
_cell.angle_beta   90.00
_cell.angle_gamma   90.00
#
_symmetry.space_group_name_H-M   'P 1'
#
loop_
_entity.id
_entity.type
_entity.pdbx_description
1 polymer ?
#
loop_
_entity_poly.entity_id
_entity_poly.type
_entity_poly.pdbx_seq_one_letter_code
_entity_poly.pdbx_strand_id
1 'polypeptide(L)'
;MPRNTAKYRNRIDYFEGIPGVAPLPKGYNLATWMLERIGAGVGNSAGNQTNFVDYFNKSSYRQVLDSEMAKEGVTVPSPDLPEMVFAKKRAATSASQMKFVVTRFFQMYWRTPTYNLTRVILAVFLALLFGLVFVDAEYDSYSGLNSGVGMIFLATLFNSVVAFQSVLRLSCVERASFYRERASQTYNAFWYFLGSTLVEIPYCFSYYFQVY
;
A
#
# COMPACT_ATOMS: atom_id res chain seq x y z
N MET A 1 17.65 -35.52 -3.41
CA MET A 1 17.78 -34.10 -3.01
C MET A 1 19.11 -33.83 -2.28
N PRO A 2 20.26 -33.58 -2.96
CA PRO A 2 21.54 -33.30 -2.27
C PRO A 2 22.22 -31.96 -2.61
N ARG A 3 21.73 -31.18 -3.59
CA ARG A 3 22.44 -29.98 -4.08
C ARG A 3 22.50 -28.80 -3.10
N ASN A 4 21.57 -28.72 -2.15
CA ASN A 4 21.47 -27.57 -1.25
C ASN A 4 22.41 -27.68 -0.04
N THR A 5 22.61 -28.86 0.54
CA THR A 5 23.46 -29.05 1.74
C THR A 5 24.93 -28.71 1.47
N ALA A 6 25.45 -28.99 0.28
CA ALA A 6 26.82 -28.64 -0.10
C ALA A 6 27.05 -27.11 -0.17
N LYS A 7 26.08 -26.34 -0.68
CA LYS A 7 26.19 -24.87 -0.78
C LYS A 7 26.18 -24.16 0.57
N TYR A 8 25.57 -24.76 1.60
CA TYR A 8 25.60 -24.19 2.96
C TYR A 8 26.92 -24.46 3.64
N ARG A 9 27.50 -25.66 3.42
CA ARG A 9 28.78 -26.06 4.02
C ARG A 9 29.94 -25.18 3.56
N ASN A 10 30.04 -24.92 2.24
CA ASN A 10 31.07 -24.03 1.69
C ASN A 10 31.03 -22.60 2.27
N ARG A 11 29.84 -22.11 2.64
CA ARG A 11 29.69 -20.78 3.27
C ARG A 11 30.07 -20.80 4.74
N ILE A 12 29.75 -21.88 5.46
CA ILE A 12 30.19 -22.07 6.85
C ILE A 12 31.72 -22.12 6.87
N ASP A 13 32.32 -22.97 6.03
CA ASP A 13 33.77 -23.14 5.94
C ASP A 13 34.48 -21.83 5.59
N TYR A 14 33.88 -20.99 4.73
CA TYR A 14 34.40 -19.67 4.41
C TYR A 14 34.43 -18.73 5.62
N PHE A 15 33.32 -18.62 6.35
CA PHE A 15 33.24 -17.72 7.51
C PHE A 15 34.09 -18.22 8.68
N GLU A 16 34.14 -19.53 8.92
CA GLU A 16 34.99 -20.15 9.95
C GLU A 16 36.49 -20.04 9.63
N GLY A 17 36.86 -19.92 8.36
CA GLY A 17 38.23 -19.67 7.93
C GLY A 17 38.74 -18.23 8.17
N ILE A 18 37.86 -17.31 8.58
CA ILE A 18 38.24 -15.91 8.86
C ILE A 18 38.75 -15.81 10.31
N PRO A 19 39.96 -15.27 10.55
CA PRO A 19 40.48 -15.07 11.90
C PRO A 19 39.53 -14.22 12.75
N GLY A 20 39.20 -14.72 13.94
CA GLY A 20 38.29 -14.04 14.89
C GLY A 20 36.81 -14.43 14.78
N VAL A 21 36.44 -15.29 13.84
CA VAL A 21 35.07 -15.84 13.75
C VAL A 21 34.97 -17.13 14.56
N ALA A 22 34.07 -17.18 15.55
CA ALA A 22 33.83 -18.41 16.30
C ALA A 22 32.90 -19.36 15.51
N PRO A 23 33.13 -20.68 15.58
CA PRO A 23 32.44 -21.67 14.77
C PRO A 23 30.93 -21.69 15.03
N LEU A 24 30.18 -22.21 14.05
CA LEU A 24 28.73 -22.31 14.15
C LEU A 24 28.32 -23.30 15.25
N PRO A 25 27.52 -22.89 16.26
CA PRO A 25 27.01 -23.81 17.27
C PRO A 25 26.06 -24.86 16.66
N LYS A 26 26.10 -26.10 17.17
CA LYS A 26 25.22 -27.18 16.71
C LYS A 26 23.75 -26.79 16.94
N GLY A 27 22.95 -26.88 15.87
CA GLY A 27 21.52 -26.58 15.91
C GLY A 27 21.18 -25.08 15.84
N TYR A 28 22.17 -24.20 15.69
CA TYR A 28 21.93 -22.76 15.58
C TYR A 28 21.58 -22.33 14.15
N ASN A 29 20.78 -21.27 14.03
CA ASN A 29 20.40 -20.74 12.71
C ASN A 29 21.61 -20.04 12.05
N LEU A 30 22.01 -20.54 10.88
CA LEU A 30 23.14 -20.03 10.12
C LEU A 30 23.02 -18.54 9.78
N ALA A 31 21.83 -18.08 9.37
CA ALA A 31 21.61 -16.69 8.99
C ALA A 31 21.77 -15.76 10.20
N THR A 32 21.25 -16.17 11.35
CA THR A 32 21.41 -15.42 12.61
C THR A 32 22.88 -15.36 13.03
N TRP A 33 23.60 -16.48 12.99
CA TRP A 33 25.04 -16.51 13.28
C TRP A 33 25.85 -15.63 12.33
N MET A 34 25.58 -15.68 11.02
CA MET A 34 26.25 -14.80 10.05
C MET A 34 26.03 -13.32 10.37
N LEU A 35 24.79 -12.91 10.66
CA LEU A 35 24.45 -11.53 11.00
C LEU A 35 25.14 -11.05 12.28
N GLU A 36 25.20 -11.90 13.31
CA GLU A 36 25.93 -11.60 14.55
C GLU A 36 27.43 -11.43 14.31
N ARG A 37 28.03 -12.28 13.46
CA ARG A 37 29.47 -12.24 13.17
C ARG A 37 29.88 -11.04 12.33
N ILE A 38 29.07 -10.64 11.36
CA ILE A 38 29.33 -9.43 10.55
C ILE A 38 28.93 -8.12 11.26
N GLY A 39 28.45 -8.19 12.51
CA GLY A 39 28.06 -7.01 13.29
C GLY A 39 26.70 -6.41 12.92
N ALA A 40 25.90 -7.10 12.11
CA ALA A 40 24.53 -6.71 11.75
C ALA A 40 23.46 -7.34 12.68
N GLY A 41 23.88 -8.05 13.72
CA GLY A 41 23.01 -8.67 14.72
C GLY A 41 22.55 -7.71 15.83
N VAL A 42 21.61 -8.17 16.65
CA VAL A 42 20.96 -7.37 17.72
C VAL A 42 21.91 -7.10 18.90
N GLY A 43 22.99 -7.87 19.03
CA GLY A 43 24.07 -7.65 19.99
C GLY A 43 25.23 -6.92 19.34
N ASN A 44 25.49 -5.67 19.76
CA ASN A 44 26.57 -4.82 19.27
C ASN A 44 27.96 -5.26 19.82
N SER A 45 28.18 -6.56 19.96
CA SER A 45 29.33 -7.15 20.67
C SER A 45 30.48 -7.57 19.74
N ALA A 46 30.26 -7.58 18.43
CA ALA A 46 31.28 -7.87 17.41
C ALA A 46 31.79 -6.59 16.72
N GLY A 47 31.77 -5.47 17.45
CA GLY A 47 32.38 -4.23 16.97
C GLY A 47 33.89 -4.39 16.75
N ASN A 48 34.31 -4.25 15.50
CA ASN A 48 35.55 -3.60 15.10
C ASN A 48 36.88 -4.40 15.03
N GLN A 49 36.91 -5.73 15.07
CA GLN A 49 38.21 -6.45 14.91
C GLN A 49 38.54 -6.93 13.49
N THR A 50 37.53 -7.28 12.67
CA THR A 50 37.78 -7.89 11.36
C THR A 50 37.07 -7.15 10.24
N ASN A 51 37.82 -6.66 9.24
CA ASN A 51 37.25 -6.04 8.04
C ASN A 51 36.74 -7.12 7.06
N PHE A 52 35.50 -7.54 7.22
CA PHE A 52 34.86 -8.55 6.36
C PHE A 52 34.82 -8.14 4.88
N VAL A 53 34.79 -6.83 4.57
CA VAL A 53 34.78 -6.32 3.19
C VAL A 53 36.11 -6.65 2.50
N ASP A 54 37.24 -6.38 3.17
CA ASP A 54 38.57 -6.67 2.62
C ASP A 54 38.79 -8.18 2.43
N TYR A 55 38.34 -8.99 3.39
CA TYR A 55 38.40 -10.46 3.28
C TYR A 55 37.56 -11.00 2.14
N PHE A 56 36.37 -10.44 1.93
CA PHE A 56 35.54 -10.82 0.78
C PHE A 56 36.20 -10.43 -0.53
N ASN A 57 36.71 -9.19 -0.65
CA ASN A 57 37.36 -8.70 -1.87
C ASN A 57 38.60 -9.51 -2.27
N LYS A 58 39.35 -10.04 -1.29
CA LYS A 58 40.54 -10.89 -1.52
C LYS A 58 40.20 -12.38 -1.72
N SER A 59 38.96 -12.78 -1.47
CA SER A 59 38.57 -14.20 -1.50
C SER A 59 38.45 -14.74 -2.93
N SER A 60 38.59 -16.07 -3.07
CA SER A 60 38.28 -16.78 -4.32
C SER A 60 36.81 -16.64 -4.72
N TYR A 61 35.90 -16.47 -3.75
CA TYR A 61 34.48 -16.24 -4.03
C TYR A 61 34.23 -14.93 -4.78
N ARG A 62 34.99 -13.87 -4.46
CA ARG A 62 34.92 -12.61 -5.22
C ARG A 62 35.42 -12.80 -6.64
N GLN A 63 36.54 -13.50 -6.83
CA GLN A 63 37.08 -13.77 -8.16
C GLN A 63 36.11 -14.59 -9.03
N VAL A 64 35.47 -15.61 -8.44
CA VAL A 64 34.43 -16.38 -9.14
C VAL A 64 33.25 -15.49 -9.47
N LEU A 65 32.75 -14.68 -8.54
CA LEU A 65 31.64 -13.75 -8.79
C LEU A 65 31.97 -12.76 -9.92
N ASP A 66 33.16 -12.18 -9.91
CA ASP A 66 33.62 -11.26 -10.96
C ASP A 66 33.72 -11.97 -12.32
N SER A 67 34.21 -13.21 -12.35
CA SER A 67 34.25 -14.01 -13.58
C SER A 67 32.85 -14.38 -14.10
N GLU A 68 31.90 -14.64 -13.21
CA GLU A 68 30.49 -14.92 -13.56
C GLU A 68 29.78 -13.66 -14.05
N MET A 69 30.05 -12.51 -13.43
CA MET A 69 29.52 -11.21 -13.87
C MET A 69 30.10 -10.80 -15.24
N ALA A 70 31.37 -11.09 -15.50
CA ALA A 70 32.03 -10.80 -16.77
C ALA A 70 31.54 -11.68 -17.94
N LYS A 71 30.72 -12.71 -17.68
CA LYS A 71 30.12 -13.52 -18.75
C LYS A 71 29.19 -12.68 -19.60
N GLU A 72 29.24 -12.94 -20.90
CA GLU A 72 28.34 -12.32 -21.88
C GLU A 72 26.88 -12.56 -21.51
N GLY A 73 26.06 -11.51 -21.61
CA GLY A 73 24.62 -11.55 -21.29
C GLY A 73 24.29 -11.31 -19.82
N VAL A 74 25.29 -11.15 -18.93
CA VAL A 74 25.07 -10.82 -17.51
C VAL A 74 25.24 -9.32 -17.27
N THR A 75 26.48 -8.80 -17.30
CA THR A 75 26.74 -7.34 -17.20
C THR A 75 27.36 -6.76 -18.47
N VAL A 76 27.71 -7.60 -19.44
CA VAL A 76 28.26 -7.20 -20.73
C VAL A 76 27.28 -7.64 -21.83
N PRO A 77 26.98 -6.79 -22.83
CA PRO A 77 26.11 -7.16 -23.94
C PRO A 77 26.64 -8.42 -24.65
N SER A 78 25.77 -9.41 -24.87
CA SER A 78 26.10 -10.59 -25.69
C SER A 78 25.63 -10.36 -27.13
N PRO A 79 26.37 -10.80 -28.15
CA PRO A 79 25.91 -10.78 -29.54
C PRO A 79 24.63 -11.58 -29.77
N ASP A 80 24.42 -12.65 -28.99
CA ASP A 80 23.32 -13.60 -29.18
C ASP A 80 22.06 -13.25 -28.37
N LEU A 81 22.20 -12.41 -27.34
CA LEU A 81 21.10 -12.02 -26.46
C LEU A 81 20.87 -10.51 -26.53
N PRO A 82 19.76 -10.04 -27.13
CA PRO A 82 19.44 -8.63 -27.15
C PRO A 82 19.25 -8.10 -25.72
N GLU A 83 19.69 -6.86 -25.49
CA GLU A 83 19.52 -6.20 -24.20
C GLU A 83 18.04 -6.14 -23.80
N MET A 84 17.73 -6.55 -22.56
CA MET A 84 16.38 -6.42 -22.01
C MET A 84 16.07 -4.97 -21.64
N VAL A 85 15.61 -4.19 -22.61
CA VAL A 85 15.18 -2.81 -22.41
C VAL A 85 13.70 -2.75 -22.04
N PHE A 86 13.39 -2.37 -20.81
CA PHE A 86 12.01 -2.12 -20.37
C PHE A 86 11.52 -0.75 -20.83
N ALA A 87 11.16 -0.61 -22.11
CA ALA A 87 10.70 0.65 -22.69
C ALA A 87 9.38 1.19 -22.07
N LYS A 88 8.54 0.30 -21.52
CA LYS A 88 7.25 0.66 -20.93
C LYS A 88 7.34 0.68 -19.42
N LYS A 89 7.00 1.83 -18.82
CA LYS A 89 6.89 2.01 -17.37
C LYS A 89 5.87 1.05 -16.70
N ARG A 90 4.89 0.54 -17.45
CA ARG A 90 3.83 -0.36 -16.96
C ARG A 90 3.58 -1.48 -17.95
N ALA A 91 3.27 -2.68 -17.44
CA ALA A 91 3.05 -3.87 -18.26
C ALA A 91 1.70 -3.84 -19.03
N ALA A 92 0.63 -3.33 -18.41
CA ALA A 92 -0.70 -3.28 -19.01
C ALA A 92 -0.96 -1.98 -19.77
N THR A 93 -1.83 -2.03 -20.79
CA THR A 93 -2.34 -0.84 -21.49
C THR A 93 -3.24 0.01 -20.58
N SER A 94 -3.36 1.31 -20.89
CA SER A 94 -4.15 2.25 -20.07
C SER A 94 -5.63 1.85 -19.98
N ALA A 95 -6.22 1.31 -21.04
CA ALA A 95 -7.62 0.88 -21.05
C ALA A 95 -7.86 -0.32 -20.12
N SER A 96 -6.95 -1.30 -20.13
CA SER A 96 -7.02 -2.44 -19.21
C SER A 96 -6.87 -2.00 -17.76
N GLN A 97 -5.93 -1.09 -17.48
CA GLN A 97 -5.78 -0.50 -16.14
C GLN A 97 -7.08 0.16 -15.67
N MET A 98 -7.70 1.00 -16.50
CA MET A 98 -8.97 1.65 -16.19
C MET A 98 -10.06 0.63 -15.87
N LYS A 99 -10.29 -0.35 -16.77
CA LYS A 99 -11.36 -1.35 -16.62
C LYS A 99 -11.24 -2.11 -15.29
N PHE A 100 -10.04 -2.57 -14.94
CA PHE A 100 -9.83 -3.31 -13.70
C PHE A 100 -9.99 -2.44 -12.46
N VAL A 101 -9.46 -1.23 -12.46
CA VAL A 101 -9.56 -0.32 -11.32
C VAL A 101 -11.02 0.10 -11.08
N VAL A 102 -11.75 0.48 -12.13
CA VAL A 102 -13.17 0.84 -12.03
C VAL A 102 -14.00 -0.34 -11.53
N THR A 103 -13.84 -1.53 -12.13
CA THR A 103 -14.58 -2.73 -11.71
C THR A 103 -14.29 -3.08 -10.25
N ARG A 104 -13.04 -2.93 -9.80
CA ARG A 104 -12.65 -3.13 -8.40
C ARG A 104 -13.42 -2.20 -7.46
N PHE A 105 -13.47 -0.91 -7.78
CA PHE A 105 -14.20 0.07 -6.97
C PHE A 105 -15.70 -0.25 -6.90
N PHE A 106 -16.34 -0.60 -8.01
CA PHE A 106 -17.75 -1.03 -8.01
C PHE A 106 -17.99 -2.25 -7.12
N GLN A 107 -17.15 -3.28 -7.22
CA GLN A 107 -17.26 -4.49 -6.40
C GLN A 107 -17.00 -4.21 -4.91
N MET A 108 -16.04 -3.36 -4.60
CA MET A 108 -15.68 -2.98 -3.24
C MET A 108 -16.83 -2.22 -2.55
N TYR A 109 -17.41 -1.24 -3.24
CA TYR A 109 -18.59 -0.52 -2.75
C TYR A 109 -19.80 -1.44 -2.58
N TRP A 110 -20.05 -2.32 -3.55
CA TRP A 110 -21.14 -3.30 -3.48
C TRP A 110 -21.02 -4.23 -2.27
N ARG A 111 -19.81 -4.72 -1.97
CA ARG A 111 -19.54 -5.63 -0.85
C ARG A 111 -19.59 -4.95 0.52
N THR A 112 -19.62 -3.62 0.58
CA THR A 112 -19.63 -2.88 1.84
C THR A 112 -20.88 -1.99 1.98
N PRO A 113 -22.09 -2.59 2.02
CA PRO A 113 -23.35 -1.85 2.05
C PRO A 113 -23.56 -1.09 3.37
N THR A 114 -22.81 -1.41 4.42
CA THR A 114 -22.86 -0.76 5.74
C THR A 114 -22.66 0.76 5.65
N TYR A 115 -21.90 1.24 4.65
CA TYR A 115 -21.66 2.66 4.44
C TYR A 115 -22.92 3.44 4.02
N ASN A 116 -23.76 2.88 3.15
CA ASN A 116 -24.99 3.54 2.69
C ASN A 116 -26.09 3.49 3.76
N LEU A 117 -26.20 2.36 4.47
CA LEU A 117 -27.21 2.18 5.52
C LEU A 117 -27.04 3.21 6.65
N THR A 118 -25.80 3.43 7.11
CA THR A 118 -25.52 4.40 8.19
C THR A 118 -25.91 5.82 7.78
N ARG A 119 -25.71 6.20 6.52
CA ARG A 119 -26.10 7.52 5.99
C ARG A 119 -27.61 7.70 5.94
N VAL A 120 -28.34 6.67 5.52
CA VAL A 120 -29.82 6.70 5.48
C VAL A 120 -30.40 6.82 6.89
N ILE A 121 -29.90 6.05 7.85
CA ILE A 121 -30.38 6.12 9.24
C ILE A 121 -30.14 7.50 9.84
N LEU A 122 -28.94 8.06 9.66
CA LEU A 122 -28.62 9.42 10.15
C LEU A 122 -29.46 10.49 9.46
N ALA A 123 -29.72 10.36 8.16
CA ALA A 123 -30.56 11.31 7.42
C ALA A 123 -32.01 11.29 7.91
N VAL A 124 -32.59 10.10 8.10
CA VAL A 124 -33.96 9.94 8.64
C VAL A 124 -34.04 10.48 10.08
N PHE A 125 -33.03 10.19 10.91
CA PHE A 125 -32.98 10.72 12.28
C PHE A 125 -32.92 12.25 12.29
N LEU A 126 -32.10 12.87 11.44
CA LEU A 126 -32.04 14.34 11.34
C LEU A 126 -33.31 14.94 10.78
N ALA A 127 -33.92 14.30 9.78
CA ALA A 127 -35.20 14.76 9.21
C ALA A 127 -36.29 14.77 10.28
N LEU A 128 -36.37 13.71 11.11
CA LEU A 128 -37.29 13.65 12.25
C LEU A 128 -36.96 14.70 13.31
N LEU A 129 -35.68 14.90 13.64
CA LEU A 129 -35.25 15.87 14.63
C LEU A 129 -35.61 17.29 14.21
N PHE A 130 -35.27 17.69 12.99
CA PHE A 130 -35.65 19.02 12.48
C PHE A 130 -37.16 19.15 12.29
N GLY A 131 -37.83 18.09 11.82
CA GLY A 131 -39.29 18.06 11.70
C GLY A 131 -40.01 18.26 13.03
N LEU A 132 -39.49 17.69 14.12
CA LEU A 132 -40.05 17.87 15.47
C LEU A 132 -39.75 19.24 16.06
N VAL A 133 -38.53 19.75 15.88
CA VAL A 133 -38.11 21.06 16.44
C VAL A 133 -38.86 22.22 15.79
N PHE A 134 -39.23 22.10 14.52
CA PHE A 134 -39.84 23.18 13.74
C PHE A 134 -41.27 22.88 13.28
N VAL A 135 -41.93 21.91 13.92
CA VAL A 135 -43.30 21.49 13.54
C VAL A 135 -44.32 22.62 13.69
N ASP A 136 -44.08 23.57 14.61
CA ASP A 136 -44.98 24.66 14.97
C ASP A 136 -44.28 26.03 14.87
N ALA A 137 -43.32 26.16 13.94
CA ALA A 137 -42.55 27.38 13.77
C ALA A 137 -43.38 28.47 13.07
N GLU A 138 -43.66 29.57 13.78
CA GLU A 138 -44.27 30.77 13.20
C GLU A 138 -43.23 31.60 12.43
N TYR A 139 -43.40 31.71 11.11
CA TYR A 139 -42.50 32.46 10.22
C TYR A 139 -42.90 33.93 10.01
N ASP A 140 -43.93 34.41 10.72
CA ASP A 140 -44.43 35.78 10.60
C ASP A 140 -43.55 36.81 11.34
N SER A 141 -42.67 36.36 12.25
CA SER A 141 -41.72 37.22 12.95
C SER A 141 -40.31 37.14 12.33
N TYR A 142 -39.55 38.25 12.41
CA TYR A 142 -38.12 38.28 12.03
C TYR A 142 -37.31 37.18 12.72
N SER A 143 -37.67 36.84 13.97
CA SER A 143 -37.02 35.75 14.71
C SER A 143 -37.34 34.38 14.11
N GLY A 144 -38.57 34.14 13.68
CA GLY A 144 -38.99 32.90 13.03
C GLY A 144 -38.30 32.68 11.68
N LEU A 145 -38.22 33.73 10.87
CA LEU A 145 -37.50 33.70 9.58
C LEU A 145 -36.01 33.37 9.79
N ASN A 146 -35.34 34.04 10.72
CA ASN A 146 -33.92 33.80 11.01
C ASN A 146 -33.67 32.36 11.49
N SER A 147 -34.56 31.81 12.32
CA SER A 147 -34.52 30.41 12.75
C SER A 147 -34.70 29.42 11.59
N GLY A 148 -35.59 29.71 10.63
CA GLY A 148 -35.77 28.91 9.42
C GLY A 148 -34.54 28.88 8.51
N VAL A 149 -33.91 30.03 8.28
CA VAL A 149 -32.64 30.11 7.53
C VAL A 149 -31.52 29.37 8.27
N GLY A 150 -31.46 29.49 9.60
CA GLY A 150 -30.54 28.74 10.43
C GLY A 150 -30.72 27.22 10.31
N MET A 151 -31.95 26.74 10.22
CA MET A 151 -32.26 25.32 10.01
C MET A 151 -31.71 24.81 8.67
N ILE A 152 -31.98 25.53 7.57
CA ILE A 152 -31.49 25.15 6.23
C ILE A 152 -29.96 25.12 6.22
N PHE A 153 -29.32 26.11 6.85
CA PHE A 153 -27.87 26.15 7.00
C PHE A 153 -27.33 24.93 7.77
N LEU A 154 -27.89 24.63 8.95
CA LEU A 154 -27.46 23.50 9.77
C LEU A 154 -27.70 22.15 9.07
N ALA A 155 -28.83 21.98 8.39
CA ALA A 155 -29.15 20.77 7.63
C ALA A 155 -28.15 20.55 6.48
N THR A 156 -27.85 21.61 5.73
CA THR A 156 -26.89 21.56 4.60
C THR A 156 -25.46 21.28 5.11
N LEU A 157 -25.05 21.93 6.20
CA LEU A 157 -23.75 21.73 6.81
C LEU A 157 -23.59 20.29 7.32
N PHE A 158 -24.59 19.76 8.02
CA PHE A 158 -24.53 18.40 8.51
C PHE A 158 -24.48 17.38 7.37
N ASN A 159 -25.26 17.59 6.30
CA ASN A 159 -25.21 16.73 5.11
C ASN A 159 -23.81 16.70 4.49
N SER A 160 -23.17 17.88 4.39
CA SER A 160 -21.81 18.04 3.85
C SER A 160 -20.76 17.30 4.70
N VAL A 161 -20.85 17.44 6.04
CA VAL A 161 -19.96 16.75 6.97
C VAL A 161 -20.12 15.24 6.89
N VAL A 162 -21.34 14.73 6.82
CA VAL A 162 -21.61 13.29 6.69
C VAL A 162 -21.05 12.74 5.37
N ALA A 163 -21.23 13.47 4.26
CA ALA A 163 -20.66 13.10 2.98
C ALA A 163 -19.12 13.04 3.05
N PHE A 164 -18.48 14.06 3.61
CA PHE A 164 -17.02 14.12 3.74
C PHE A 164 -16.46 12.99 4.63
N GLN A 165 -17.08 12.74 5.79
CA GLN A 165 -16.68 11.66 6.71
C GLN A 165 -16.80 10.28 6.07
N SER A 166 -17.73 10.10 5.13
CA SER A 166 -17.88 8.83 4.41
C SER A 166 -16.70 8.54 3.48
N VAL A 167 -16.25 9.54 2.72
CA VAL A 167 -15.11 9.42 1.80
C VAL A 167 -13.79 9.29 2.56
N LEU A 168 -13.65 9.98 3.69
CA LEU A 168 -12.47 9.92 4.55
C LEU A 168 -12.16 8.50 5.04
N ARG A 169 -13.16 7.82 5.63
CA ARG A 169 -12.98 6.46 6.15
C ARG A 169 -12.56 5.48 5.06
N LEU A 170 -13.18 5.58 3.89
CA LEU A 170 -12.84 4.73 2.75
C LEU A 170 -11.40 4.97 2.27
N SER A 171 -11.01 6.25 2.18
CA SER A 171 -9.68 6.65 1.75
C SER A 171 -8.60 6.15 2.70
N CYS A 172 -8.86 6.17 4.01
CA CYS A 172 -7.92 5.66 5.01
C CYS A 172 -7.65 4.16 4.87
N VAL A 173 -8.68 3.35 4.60
CA VAL A 173 -8.56 1.90 4.43
C VAL A 173 -7.79 1.55 3.14
N GLU A 174 -8.10 2.22 2.03
CA GLU A 174 -7.48 1.92 0.72
C GLU A 174 -6.06 2.47 0.59
N ARG A 175 -5.67 3.45 1.41
CA ARG A 175 -4.38 4.14 1.33
C ARG A 175 -3.18 3.19 1.27
N ALA A 176 -3.17 2.15 2.12
CA ALA A 176 -2.06 1.19 2.17
C ALA A 176 -1.95 0.38 0.86
N SER A 177 -3.08 -0.05 0.29
CA SER A 177 -3.08 -0.77 -0.98
C SER A 177 -2.63 0.13 -2.13
N PHE A 178 -3.10 1.38 -2.16
CA PHE A 178 -2.69 2.37 -3.16
C PHE A 178 -1.17 2.60 -3.17
N TYR A 179 -0.53 2.80 -2.01
CA TYR A 179 0.91 3.00 -1.95
C TYR A 179 1.70 1.78 -2.42
N ARG A 180 1.25 0.57 -2.06
CA ARG A 180 1.85 -0.68 -2.53
C ARG A 180 1.76 -0.81 -4.05
N GLU A 181 0.57 -0.57 -4.61
CA GLU A 181 0.31 -0.65 -6.06
C GLU A 181 1.05 0.44 -6.85
N ARG A 182 1.28 1.60 -6.22
CA ARG A 182 2.09 2.68 -6.79
C ARG A 182 3.58 2.36 -6.77
N ALA A 183 4.08 1.71 -5.71
CA ALA A 183 5.47 1.25 -5.64
C ALA A 183 5.77 0.20 -6.72
N SER A 184 4.82 -0.71 -6.99
CA SER A 184 4.92 -1.70 -8.07
C SER A 184 4.58 -1.17 -9.47
N GLN A 185 4.26 0.11 -9.61
CA GLN A 185 3.85 0.75 -10.88
C GLN A 185 2.71 0.02 -11.62
N THR A 186 1.77 -0.59 -10.89
CA THR A 186 0.74 -1.45 -11.48
C THR A 186 -0.24 -0.69 -12.38
N TYR A 187 -0.64 0.53 -11.99
CA TYR A 187 -1.51 1.40 -12.79
C TYR A 187 -1.18 2.89 -12.61
N ASN A 188 -1.81 3.76 -13.41
CA ASN A 188 -1.70 5.21 -13.25
C ASN A 188 -2.62 5.74 -12.14
N ALA A 189 -2.09 6.61 -11.26
CA ALA A 189 -2.85 7.23 -10.16
C ALA A 189 -4.12 7.95 -10.65
N PHE A 190 -4.10 8.47 -11.88
CA PHE A 190 -5.29 9.04 -12.51
C PHE A 190 -6.49 8.06 -12.52
N TRP A 191 -6.27 6.79 -12.87
CA TRP A 191 -7.34 5.80 -12.94
C TRP A 191 -7.92 5.45 -11.57
N TYR A 192 -7.12 5.59 -10.50
CA TYR A 192 -7.58 5.41 -9.14
C TYR A 192 -8.61 6.47 -8.75
N PHE A 193 -8.29 7.75 -8.93
CA PHE A 193 -9.20 8.85 -8.63
C PHE A 193 -10.45 8.83 -9.51
N LEU A 194 -10.29 8.51 -10.80
CA LEU A 194 -11.42 8.37 -11.71
C LEU A 194 -12.35 7.22 -11.26
N GLY A 195 -11.79 6.06 -10.90
CA GLY A 195 -12.55 4.91 -10.43
C GLY A 195 -13.31 5.20 -9.13
N SER A 196 -12.68 5.89 -8.18
CA SER A 196 -13.33 6.29 -6.92
C SER A 196 -14.46 7.30 -7.12
N THR A 197 -14.31 8.25 -8.04
CA THR A 197 -15.38 9.23 -8.33
C THR A 197 -16.54 8.59 -9.10
N LEU A 198 -16.26 7.74 -10.09
CA LEU A 198 -17.30 7.09 -10.90
C LEU A 198 -18.21 6.17 -10.08
N VAL A 199 -17.65 5.47 -9.09
CA VAL A 199 -18.45 4.60 -8.22
C VAL A 199 -19.34 5.41 -7.28
N GLU A 200 -18.95 6.62 -6.87
CA GLU A 200 -19.76 7.46 -5.99
C GLU A 200 -21.02 8.02 -6.67
N ILE A 201 -20.96 8.28 -7.98
CA ILE A 201 -22.07 8.92 -8.72
C ILE A 201 -23.40 8.17 -8.53
N PRO A 202 -23.52 6.85 -8.81
CA PRO A 202 -24.77 6.10 -8.59
C PRO A 202 -25.27 6.13 -7.14
N TYR A 203 -24.37 6.02 -6.16
CA TYR A 203 -24.77 6.03 -4.74
C TYR A 203 -25.23 7.42 -4.29
N CYS A 204 -24.59 8.49 -4.77
CA CYS A 204 -25.05 9.86 -4.53
C CYS A 204 -26.45 10.07 -5.11
N PHE A 205 -26.71 9.66 -6.36
CA PHE A 205 -28.05 9.77 -6.96
C PHE A 205 -29.10 8.96 -6.19
N SER A 206 -28.79 7.73 -5.77
CA SER A 206 -29.72 6.92 -4.97
C SER A 206 -30.06 7.56 -3.63
N TYR A 207 -29.10 8.27 -3.01
CA TYR A 207 -29.31 8.99 -1.77
C TYR A 207 -30.24 10.19 -1.95
N TYR A 208 -30.04 11.00 -3.01
CA TYR A 208 -30.89 12.17 -3.26
C TYR A 208 -32.32 11.79 -3.69
N PHE A 209 -32.49 10.71 -4.45
CA PHE A 209 -33.81 10.23 -4.87
C PHE A 209 -34.66 9.70 -3.71
N GLN A 210 -34.03 9.30 -2.59
CA GLN A 210 -34.74 8.75 -1.43
C GLN A 210 -35.14 9.82 -0.39
N VAL A 211 -34.70 11.06 -0.61
CA VAL A 211 -34.96 12.22 0.28
C VAL A 211 -36.02 13.17 -0.32
N TYR A 212 -36.42 12.97 -1.58
CA TYR A 212 -37.57 13.60 -2.22
C TYR A 212 -38.71 12.59 -2.39
#